data_AF-A0A929FXK8-F1
#
_entry.id   AF-A0A929FXK8-F1
#
_cell.length_a   1.000
_cell.length_b   1.000
_cell.length_c   1.000
_cell.angle_alpha   90.00
_cell.angle_beta   90.00
_cell.angle_gamma   90.00
#
_symmetry.space_group_name_H-M   'P 1'
#
loop_
_entity.id
_entity.type
_entity.pdbx_description
1 polymer ?
#
loop_
_entity_poly.entity_id
_entity_poly.type
_entity_poly.pdbx_seq_one_letter_code
_entity_poly.pdbx_strand_id
1 'polypeptide(L)'
;MRRPRAVKPSKETQMLAKYIAIVVRNAMEDFHYKHLTDVQMKELNPIIRNAICSALHAYVNCEKYKNAETFFNFSLRCIPDYWEEPEIDDFLKETGESE
;
A
#
# COMPACT_ATOMS: atom_id res chain seq x y z
N MET A 1 -25.62 -17.32 15.81
CA MET A 1 -24.47 -16.43 15.51
C MET A 1 -24.73 -15.72 14.18
N ARG A 2 -24.83 -14.39 14.14
CA ARG A 2 -24.91 -13.64 12.85
C ARG A 2 -23.51 -13.63 12.22
N ARG A 3 -23.39 -14.06 10.96
CA ARG A 3 -22.13 -13.90 10.21
C ARG A 3 -21.85 -12.39 10.09
N PRO A 4 -20.62 -11.92 10.39
CA PRO A 4 -20.29 -10.52 10.16
C PRO A 4 -20.49 -10.18 8.68
N ARG A 5 -21.15 -9.06 8.42
CA ARG A 5 -21.36 -8.57 7.05
C ARG A 5 -19.99 -8.13 6.53
N ALA A 6 -19.52 -8.76 5.44
CA ALA A 6 -18.30 -8.33 4.79
C ALA A 6 -18.46 -6.88 4.31
N VAL A 7 -17.70 -5.97 4.91
CA VAL A 7 -17.57 -4.60 4.40
C VAL A 7 -16.65 -4.68 3.20
N LYS A 8 -17.16 -4.32 2.02
CA LYS A 8 -16.35 -4.27 0.81
C LYS A 8 -15.60 -2.94 0.76
N PRO A 9 -14.37 -2.90 0.23
CA PRO A 9 -13.68 -1.64 -0.01
C PRO A 9 -14.47 -0.77 -1.00
N SER A 10 -14.46 0.54 -0.78
CA SER A 10 -15.14 1.49 -1.68
C SER A 10 -14.48 1.49 -3.06
N LYS A 11 -15.16 2.06 -4.07
CA LYS A 11 -14.56 2.23 -5.41
C LYS A 11 -13.32 3.13 -5.35
N GLU A 12 -13.36 4.15 -4.52
CA GLU A 12 -12.23 5.06 -4.27
C GLU A 12 -11.04 4.33 -3.66
N THR A 13 -11.26 3.52 -2.61
CA THR A 13 -10.19 2.67 -2.03
C THR A 13 -9.56 1.76 -3.07
N GLN A 14 -10.37 1.12 -3.92
CA GLN A 14 -9.86 0.23 -4.97
C GLN A 14 -9.07 0.98 -6.05
N MET A 15 -9.51 2.19 -6.42
CA MET A 15 -8.81 3.04 -7.38
C MET A 15 -7.47 3.52 -6.82
N LEU A 16 -7.46 4.04 -5.59
CA LEU A 16 -6.25 4.48 -4.91
C LEU A 16 -5.26 3.33 -4.72
N ALA A 17 -5.75 2.13 -4.38
CA ALA A 17 -4.90 0.94 -4.27
C ALA A 17 -4.22 0.57 -5.59
N LYS A 18 -4.93 0.70 -6.73
CA LYS A 18 -4.33 0.47 -8.06
C LYS A 18 -3.29 1.53 -8.39
N TYR A 19 -3.57 2.80 -8.08
CA TYR A 19 -2.64 3.90 -8.28
C TYR A 19 -1.35 3.70 -7.48
N ILE A 20 -1.44 3.46 -6.17
CA ILE A 20 -0.25 3.22 -5.34
C ILE A 20 0.50 1.96 -5.82
N ALA A 21 -0.22 0.90 -6.22
CA ALA A 21 0.42 -0.32 -6.71
C ALA A 21 1.25 -0.10 -7.99
N ILE A 22 0.81 0.73 -8.93
CA ILE A 22 1.60 1.04 -10.12
C ILE A 22 2.80 1.93 -9.78
N VAL A 23 2.67 2.86 -8.82
CA VAL A 23 3.80 3.66 -8.31
C VAL A 23 4.86 2.75 -7.68
N VAL A 24 4.46 1.81 -6.81
CA VAL A 24 5.37 0.83 -6.20
C VAL A 24 6.03 -0.04 -7.25
N ARG A 25 5.27 -0.58 -8.22
CA ARG A 25 5.85 -1.40 -9.30
C ARG A 25 6.89 -0.62 -10.09
N ASN A 26 6.64 0.65 -10.38
CA ASN A 26 7.56 1.49 -11.14
C ASN A 26 8.83 1.82 -10.34
N ALA A 27 8.70 2.12 -9.05
CA ALA A 27 9.85 2.31 -8.15
C ALA A 27 10.71 1.04 -8.03
N MET A 28 10.10 -0.14 -8.19
CA MET A 28 10.79 -1.42 -8.20
C MET A 28 11.38 -1.79 -9.57
N GLU A 29 11.29 -0.97 -10.62
CA GLU A 29 11.62 -1.43 -11.99
C GLU A 29 13.08 -1.87 -12.16
N ASP A 30 14.03 -1.10 -11.62
CA ASP A 30 15.45 -1.46 -11.67
C ASP A 30 15.74 -2.75 -10.91
N PHE A 31 15.05 -2.97 -9.78
CA PHE A 31 15.16 -4.20 -9.00
C PHE A 31 14.52 -5.38 -9.75
N HIS A 32 13.33 -5.17 -10.31
CA HIS A 32 12.61 -6.14 -11.11
C HIS A 32 13.48 -6.60 -12.28
N TYR A 33 14.01 -5.68 -13.08
CA TYR A 33 14.86 -6.01 -14.23
C TYR A 33 16.07 -6.88 -13.85
N LYS A 34 16.68 -6.64 -12.68
CA LYS A 34 17.88 -7.35 -12.23
C LYS A 34 17.60 -8.68 -11.54
N HIS A 35 16.44 -8.83 -10.90
CA HIS A 35 16.22 -9.92 -9.93
C HIS A 35 14.93 -10.71 -10.12
N LEU A 36 13.96 -10.20 -10.88
CA LEU A 36 12.66 -10.81 -11.06
C LEU A 36 12.33 -10.97 -12.54
N THR A 37 11.76 -12.10 -12.92
CA THR A 37 11.22 -12.28 -14.27
C THR A 37 9.86 -11.61 -14.41
N ASP A 38 9.44 -11.30 -15.64
CA ASP A 38 8.10 -10.78 -15.92
C ASP A 38 6.98 -11.68 -15.36
N VAL A 39 7.20 -13.01 -15.36
CA VAL A 39 6.25 -13.97 -14.79
C VAL A 39 6.13 -13.80 -13.28
N GLN A 40 7.25 -13.67 -12.57
CA GLN A 40 7.24 -13.42 -11.12
C GLN A 40 6.63 -12.05 -10.81
N MET A 41 6.93 -11.01 -11.59
CA MET A 41 6.35 -9.69 -11.38
C MET A 41 4.83 -9.68 -11.63
N LYS A 42 4.35 -10.47 -12.61
CA LYS A 42 2.92 -10.68 -12.85
C LYS A 42 2.21 -11.33 -11.66
N GLU A 43 2.88 -12.20 -10.91
CA GLU A 43 2.35 -12.78 -9.67
C GLU A 43 2.39 -11.81 -8.49
N LEU A 44 3.46 -11.02 -8.37
CA LEU A 44 3.64 -10.04 -7.29
C LEU A 44 2.65 -8.87 -7.39
N ASN A 45 2.36 -8.40 -8.60
CA ASN A 45 1.49 -7.23 -8.83
C ASN A 45 0.10 -7.36 -8.15
N PRO A 46 -0.63 -8.48 -8.28
CA PRO A 46 -1.87 -8.71 -7.52
C PRO A 46 -1.67 -8.74 -6.01
N ILE A 47 -0.59 -9.32 -5.50
CA ILE A 47 -0.32 -9.44 -4.06
C ILE A 47 -0.14 -8.04 -3.47
N ILE A 48 0.75 -7.23 -4.07
CA ILE A 48 1.03 -5.86 -3.66
C ILE A 48 -0.26 -5.02 -3.71
N ARG A 49 -0.99 -5.05 -4.84
CA ARG A 49 -2.23 -4.28 -4.99
C ARG A 49 -3.30 -4.66 -3.96
N ASN A 50 -3.47 -5.95 -3.70
CA ASN A 50 -4.47 -6.43 -2.74
C ASN A 50 -4.06 -6.07 -1.30
N ALA A 51 -2.77 -6.13 -0.98
CA ALA A 51 -2.25 -5.72 0.33
C ALA A 51 -2.48 -4.22 0.56
N ILE A 52 -2.17 -3.36 -0.42
CA ILE A 52 -2.45 -1.92 -0.35
C ILE A 52 -3.96 -1.67 -0.18
N CYS A 53 -4.81 -2.37 -0.93
CA CYS A 53 -6.26 -2.23 -0.80
C CYS A 53 -6.75 -2.58 0.61
N SER A 54 -6.24 -3.67 1.19
CA SER A 54 -6.53 -4.05 2.57
C SER A 54 -6.04 -3.01 3.59
N ALA A 55 -4.82 -2.49 3.42
CA ALA A 55 -4.25 -1.47 4.30
C ALA A 55 -5.08 -0.17 4.27
N LEU A 56 -5.41 0.33 3.07
CA LEU A 56 -6.26 1.51 2.91
C LEU A 56 -7.66 1.26 3.49
N HIS A 57 -8.24 0.09 3.24
CA HIS A 57 -9.55 -0.26 3.79
C HIS A 57 -9.55 -0.29 5.32
N ALA A 58 -8.50 -0.86 5.92
CA ALA A 58 -8.34 -0.87 7.37
C ALA A 58 -8.14 0.55 7.92
N TYR A 59 -7.27 1.35 7.31
CA TYR A 59 -7.00 2.73 7.71
C TYR A 59 -8.26 3.60 7.74
N VAL A 60 -9.06 3.61 6.67
CA VAL A 60 -10.27 4.46 6.60
C VAL A 60 -11.42 3.97 7.50
N ASN A 61 -11.30 2.80 8.10
CA ASN A 61 -12.34 2.20 8.94
C ASN A 61 -11.87 1.83 10.36
N CYS A 62 -10.63 2.10 10.74
CA CYS A 62 -10.06 1.64 12.01
C CYS A 62 -10.81 2.23 13.21
N GLU A 63 -11.34 3.44 13.10
CA GLU A 63 -12.18 4.07 14.13
C GLU A 63 -13.60 3.49 14.20
N LYS A 64 -14.07 2.81 13.14
CA LYS A 64 -15.45 2.33 13.00
C LYS A 64 -15.59 0.85 13.30
N TYR A 65 -14.59 0.04 12.94
CA TYR A 65 -14.67 -1.41 13.01
C TYR A 65 -13.47 -2.01 13.73
N LYS A 66 -13.75 -2.83 14.76
CA LYS A 66 -12.70 -3.45 15.60
C LYS A 66 -11.71 -4.31 14.81
N ASN A 67 -12.16 -5.01 13.78
CA ASN A 67 -11.27 -5.81 12.92
C ASN A 67 -10.33 -4.95 12.08
N ALA A 68 -10.80 -3.79 11.59
CA ALA A 68 -9.97 -2.83 10.88
C ALA A 68 -8.92 -2.21 11.83
N GLU A 69 -9.34 -1.84 13.04
CA GLU A 69 -8.44 -1.35 14.10
C GLU A 69 -7.36 -2.38 14.46
N THR A 70 -7.76 -3.63 14.71
CA THR A 70 -6.82 -4.72 15.05
C THR A 70 -5.83 -4.96 13.92
N PHE A 71 -6.28 -4.99 12.66
CA PHE A 71 -5.39 -5.16 11.51
C PHE A 71 -4.40 -4.01 11.40
N PHE A 72 -4.87 -2.77 11.52
CA PHE A 72 -4.03 -1.56 11.46
C PHE A 72 -2.96 -1.55 12.56
N ASN A 73 -3.37 -1.73 13.82
CA ASN A 73 -2.46 -1.72 14.97
C ASN A 73 -1.47 -2.89 14.95
N PHE A 74 -1.90 -4.07 14.49
CA PHE A 74 -1.00 -5.21 14.30
C PHE A 74 0.04 -4.90 13.23
N SER A 75 -0.39 -4.34 12.09
CA SER A 75 0.50 -4.02 10.97
C SER A 75 1.56 -2.98 11.36
N LEU A 76 1.19 -1.96 12.15
CA LEU A 76 2.14 -0.99 12.69
C LEU A 76 3.23 -1.62 13.57
N ARG A 77 2.89 -2.63 14.37
CA ARG A 77 3.86 -3.35 15.22
C ARG A 77 4.77 -4.28 14.44
N CYS A 78 4.42 -4.59 13.20
CA CYS A 78 5.23 -5.43 12.31
C CYS A 78 6.24 -4.61 11.49
N ILE A 79 6.24 -3.27 11.60
CA ILE A 79 7.27 -2.43 10.98
C ILE A 79 8.59 -2.73 11.69
N PRO A 80 9.62 -3.21 10.98
CA PRO A 80 10.91 -3.49 11.59
C PRO A 80 11.64 -2.21 12.00
N ASP A 81 12.30 -2.21 13.15
CA ASP A 81 13.03 -1.04 13.69
C ASP A 81 14.19 -0.57 12.81
N TYR A 82 14.65 -1.39 11.86
CA TYR A 82 15.72 -1.04 10.92
C TYR A 82 15.22 -0.35 9.65
N TRP A 83 13.90 -0.19 9.47
CA TRP A 83 13.37 0.57 8.35
C TRP A 83 13.67 2.06 8.54
N GLU A 84 14.28 2.66 7.53
CA GLU A 84 14.47 4.10 7.45
C GLU A 84 13.13 4.81 7.20
N GLU A 85 13.04 6.09 7.55
CA GLU A 85 11.87 6.90 7.24
C GLU A 85 11.68 7.01 5.72
N PRO A 86 10.43 6.97 5.21
CA PRO A 86 10.19 7.06 3.77
C PRO A 86 10.49 8.48 3.25
N GLU A 87 11.24 8.55 2.16
CA GLU A 87 11.48 9.79 1.42
C GLU A 87 10.53 9.92 0.21
N ILE A 88 10.19 11.16 -0.16
CA ILE A 88 9.44 11.42 -1.40
C ILE A 88 10.38 11.43 -2.61
N ASP A 89 9.82 11.08 -3.77
CA ASP A 89 10.53 11.15 -5.05
C ASP A 89 11.02 12.59 -5.34
N ASP A 90 12.23 12.71 -5.88
CA ASP A 90 12.84 14.00 -6.22
C ASP A 90 11.97 14.84 -7.16
N PHE A 91 11.18 14.20 -8.03
CA PHE A 91 10.26 14.88 -8.94
C PHE A 91 9.16 15.66 -8.21
N LEU A 92 8.85 15.28 -6.97
CA LEU A 92 7.82 15.93 -6.14
C LEU A 92 8.40 16.96 -5.18
N LYS A 93 9.74 17.10 -5.09
CA LYS A 93 10.37 18.11 -4.25
C LYS A 93 10.14 19.49 -4.87
N GLU A 94 9.66 20.43 -4.08
CA GLU A 94 9.48 21.81 -4.51
C GLU A 94 10.85 22.40 -4.88
N THR A 95 11.03 22.81 -6.14
CA THR A 95 12.15 23.67 -6.51
C THR A 95 11.79 25.06 -6.04
N GLY A 96 12.41 25.54 -4.96
CA GLY A 96 12.18 26.90 -4.49
C GLY A 96 12.39 27.90 -5.62
N GLU A 97 11.37 28.73 -5.90
CA GLU A 97 11.61 30.00 -6.57
C GLU A 97 12.55 30.78 -5.65
N SER A 98 13.78 31.00 -6.10
CA SER A 98 14.71 31.89 -5.40
C SER A 98 14.13 33.30 -5.50
N GLU A 99 13.64 33.85 -4.38
CA GLU A 99 13.37 35.29 -4.23
C GLU A 99 14.65 36.12 -4.42
#